data_AF-A0A951EQN3-F1
#
_entry.id   AF-A0A951EQN3-F1
#
_cell.length_a   1.000
_cell.length_b   1.000
_cell.length_c   1.000
_cell.angle_alpha   90.00
_cell.angle_beta   90.00
_cell.angle_gamma   90.00
#
_symmetry.space_group_name_H-M   'P 1'
#
loop_
_entity.id
_entity.type
_entity.pdbx_description
1 polymer ?
#
loop_
_entity_poly.entity_id
_entity_poly.type
_entity_poly.pdbx_seq_one_letter_code
_entity_poly.pdbx_strand_id
1 'polypeptide(L)'
;MSEMVGNSLGIRSGADAGLRFERIYTKPGMHPYDEVTWTRQDVVLTSWRDGSINFEQRGVEFPDFWSPNSVQIVTSKYFRGAVGTPVREWSLKQLINRVVLTYTKTGKDNGYFATDEDAEIFEHEMIYTLLHQIFSFNSPVWFNVGTAAPQQVSACFLLAVDDSMDSILNWYKEEGLIFKGGSGAGVNLSRIRSSKELLSSGGNASGPVSFMRGADASAGTIKSGGATRRAAKMVILDIDHPDIEEFIETKVREEAKIRVLRDAGYDMDLGGNDIYSVQYQNANNSVRVSDEFMRAVEAGAEFGLRARTTGEIIVTVDAAVLFRQMCEAAWACADPGIQYDDTINDWHTCPESGRITTSNPCAEYVHLDNSSCNLASLNLMKFLRESPEGVQSFDAVTFAKCAELVITAMDISVCFADFPTEAIGETTRAYRQLGMGYANLGALLMATGHAYDSDGGRGLAGAVTSLMTGVAYKRSAQLAGVVGAYNGYARNAEGHTRVMRRHAAANADAQRVDELDTPVWEAAARAWQECLSIGERKGWRNAQVTLLAPTGTSGLAMDVDTTGIEPALGLITFKKLVGGGSMQFVNGTVPRALCKLGYQQEQIEAIVEHIA
;
A
#
# COMPACT_ATOMS: atom_id res chain seq x y z
N MET A 1 -28.69 19.17 39.20
CA MET A 1 -29.87 18.60 38.52
C MET A 1 -29.83 18.99 37.07
N SER A 2 -29.28 18.12 36.22
CA SER A 2 -29.55 18.06 34.78
C SER A 2 -29.06 16.70 34.31
N GLU A 3 -30.00 15.84 33.93
CA GLU A 3 -29.80 14.43 33.60
C GLU A 3 -28.92 14.24 32.37
N MET A 4 -27.93 13.34 32.51
CA MET A 4 -27.25 12.72 31.37
C MET A 4 -28.18 11.66 30.77
N VAL A 5 -28.63 11.91 29.54
CA VAL A 5 -29.30 10.90 28.72
C VAL A 5 -28.22 9.95 28.18
N GLY A 6 -28.04 8.83 28.89
CA GLY A 6 -27.26 7.70 28.41
C GLY A 6 -27.99 7.02 27.25
N ASN A 7 -27.41 7.07 26.06
CA ASN A 7 -27.89 6.31 24.91
C ASN A 7 -27.38 4.88 25.05
N SER A 8 -28.13 4.02 25.74
CA SER A 8 -27.87 2.59 25.79
C SER A 8 -28.16 1.99 24.42
N LEU A 9 -27.10 1.58 23.72
CA LEU A 9 -27.21 0.75 22.53
C LEU A 9 -27.94 -0.54 22.92
N GLY A 10 -29.18 -0.66 22.45
CA GLY A 10 -30.00 -1.84 22.62
C GLY A 10 -29.25 -3.08 22.09
N ILE A 11 -29.19 -4.10 22.94
CA ILE A 11 -28.79 -5.46 22.58
C ILE A 11 -29.74 -5.91 21.46
N ARG A 12 -29.27 -5.87 20.21
CA ARG A 12 -30.00 -6.41 19.06
C ARG A 12 -29.92 -7.92 19.13
N SER A 13 -30.97 -8.55 19.65
CA SER A 13 -31.23 -9.97 19.51
C SER A 13 -31.65 -10.27 18.06
N GLY A 14 -30.72 -10.84 17.28
CA GLY A 14 -30.99 -11.33 15.93
C GLY A 14 -29.85 -11.22 14.90
N ALA A 15 -28.59 -11.20 15.34
CA ALA A 15 -27.43 -11.31 14.44
C ALA A 15 -26.93 -12.78 14.42
N ASP A 16 -26.53 -13.26 13.24
CA ASP A 16 -25.87 -14.55 13.08
C ASP A 16 -24.70 -14.65 14.07
N ALA A 17 -24.54 -15.80 14.75
CA ALA A 17 -23.40 -16.08 15.63
C ALA A 17 -22.10 -15.75 14.87
N GLY A 18 -21.10 -15.16 15.55
CA GLY A 18 -19.89 -14.58 14.92
C GLY A 18 -19.16 -15.45 13.89
N LEU A 19 -18.07 -14.96 13.31
CA LEU A 19 -17.35 -15.73 12.30
C LEU A 19 -16.82 -17.04 12.87
N ARG A 20 -17.05 -18.11 12.12
CA ARG A 20 -16.41 -19.41 12.29
C ARG A 20 -15.09 -19.44 11.55
N PHE A 21 -14.08 -20.04 12.17
CA PHE A 21 -12.75 -20.21 11.58
C PHE A 21 -12.39 -21.69 11.46
N GLU A 22 -11.83 -22.06 10.31
CA GLU A 22 -11.21 -23.36 10.10
C GLU A 22 -9.69 -23.21 10.20
N ARG A 23 -9.01 -24.23 10.74
CA ARG A 23 -7.54 -24.28 10.68
C ARG A 23 -7.10 -24.48 9.23
N ILE A 24 -6.09 -23.71 8.81
CA ILE A 24 -5.49 -23.73 7.48
C ILE A 24 -4.18 -24.52 7.56
N TYR A 25 -3.29 -24.12 8.45
CA TYR A 25 -1.97 -24.75 8.65
C TYR A 25 -1.79 -25.36 10.02
N THR A 26 -2.44 -24.80 11.04
CA THR A 26 -2.18 -25.14 12.45
C THR A 26 -2.91 -26.40 12.87
N LYS A 27 -2.46 -27.01 13.98
CA LYS A 27 -3.08 -28.22 14.53
C LYS A 27 -3.74 -27.94 15.89
N PRO A 28 -4.89 -28.57 16.19
CA PRO A 28 -5.52 -28.43 17.51
C PRO A 28 -4.57 -28.83 18.65
N GLY A 29 -4.55 -28.05 19.72
CA GLY A 29 -3.74 -28.34 20.92
C GLY A 29 -2.23 -28.10 20.77
N MET A 30 -1.77 -27.53 19.66
CA MET A 30 -0.36 -27.20 19.44
C MET A 30 -0.21 -25.73 19.08
N HIS A 31 0.74 -25.04 19.74
CA HIS A 31 1.03 -23.64 19.46
C HIS A 31 2.01 -23.54 18.28
N PRO A 32 1.83 -22.62 17.31
CA PRO A 32 2.68 -22.56 16.11
C PRO A 32 4.19 -22.42 16.38
N TYR A 33 4.58 -21.75 17.47
CA TYR A 33 5.97 -21.62 17.87
C TYR A 33 6.65 -22.94 18.27
N ASP A 34 5.88 -23.96 18.63
CA ASP A 34 6.39 -25.28 19.04
C ASP A 34 6.65 -26.19 17.83
N GLU A 35 6.20 -25.79 16.63
CA GLU A 35 6.39 -26.54 15.38
C GLU A 35 7.70 -26.20 14.66
N VAL A 36 8.48 -25.23 15.16
CA VAL A 36 9.70 -24.73 14.50
C VAL A 36 10.90 -24.74 15.43
N THR A 37 12.09 -24.85 14.83
CA THR A 37 13.36 -24.77 15.57
C THR A 37 13.81 -23.32 15.66
N TRP A 38 14.14 -22.87 16.87
CA TRP A 38 14.59 -21.51 17.14
C TRP A 38 16.11 -21.45 17.29
N THR A 39 16.73 -20.45 16.69
CA THR A 39 18.17 -20.20 16.77
C THR A 39 18.46 -18.78 17.20
N ARG A 40 19.65 -18.57 17.75
CA ARG A 40 20.16 -17.23 18.08
C ARG A 40 21.26 -16.86 17.11
N GLN A 41 21.22 -15.62 16.62
CA GLN A 41 22.21 -15.07 15.72
C GLN A 41 22.48 -13.60 16.04
N ASP A 42 23.65 -13.10 15.64
CA ASP A 42 24.04 -11.71 15.81
C ASP A 42 23.74 -10.93 14.53
N VAL A 43 23.16 -9.73 14.68
CA VAL A 43 22.92 -8.80 13.57
C VAL A 43 23.92 -7.67 13.66
N VAL A 44 24.81 -7.57 12.66
CA VAL A 44 25.78 -6.48 12.51
C VAL A 44 25.66 -5.91 11.11
N LEU A 45 25.31 -4.63 11.00
CA LEU A 45 25.22 -3.91 9.73
C LEU A 45 26.39 -2.94 9.63
N THR A 46 27.23 -3.14 8.62
CA THR A 46 28.40 -2.28 8.35
C THR A 46 28.13 -1.32 7.18
N SER A 47 28.80 -0.18 7.23
CA SER A 47 28.84 0.83 6.19
C SER A 47 29.65 0.33 5.00
N TRP A 48 29.09 0.47 3.79
CA TRP A 48 29.82 0.11 2.57
C TRP A 48 30.91 1.13 2.22
N ARG A 49 30.83 2.35 2.76
CA ARG A 49 31.78 3.45 2.46
C ARG A 49 33.10 3.28 3.20
N ASP A 50 33.04 2.92 4.48
CA ASP A 50 34.19 2.95 5.39
C ASP A 50 34.29 1.74 6.32
N GLY A 51 33.38 0.76 6.22
CA GLY A 51 33.36 -0.44 7.05
C GLY A 51 32.92 -0.22 8.50
N SER A 52 32.51 0.99 8.88
CA SER A 52 32.02 1.30 10.24
C SER A 52 30.72 0.55 10.57
N ILE A 53 30.47 0.27 11.85
CA ILE A 53 29.24 -0.40 12.29
C ILE A 53 28.12 0.64 12.41
N ASN A 54 27.07 0.48 11.59
CA ASN A 54 25.91 1.36 11.58
C ASN A 54 24.82 0.90 12.56
N PHE A 55 24.73 -0.41 12.79
CA PHE A 55 23.77 -1.02 13.70
C PHE A 55 24.29 -2.38 14.17
N GLU A 56 24.12 -2.69 15.44
CA GLU A 56 24.47 -3.98 16.01
C GLU A 56 23.45 -4.39 17.07
N GLN A 57 22.98 -5.64 17.00
CA GLN A 57 22.22 -6.29 18.06
C GLN A 57 22.55 -7.78 18.10
N ARG A 58 23.04 -8.26 19.25
CA ARG A 58 23.49 -9.64 19.43
C ARG A 58 22.43 -10.54 20.04
N GLY A 59 22.50 -11.83 19.73
CA GLY A 59 21.68 -12.89 20.31
C GLY A 59 20.20 -12.78 19.99
N VAL A 60 19.85 -12.26 18.81
CA VAL A 60 18.44 -12.20 18.38
C VAL A 60 17.92 -13.58 18.00
N GLU A 61 16.66 -13.85 18.33
CA GLU A 61 16.04 -15.16 18.21
C GLU A 61 15.02 -15.21 17.07
N PHE A 62 15.25 -16.12 16.13
CA PHE A 62 14.44 -16.36 14.93
C PHE A 62 14.37 -17.86 14.63
N PRO A 63 13.38 -18.33 13.85
CA PRO A 63 13.41 -19.68 13.30
C PRO A 63 14.64 -19.91 12.41
N ASP A 64 15.15 -21.13 12.38
CA ASP A 64 16.35 -21.51 11.61
C ASP A 64 16.22 -21.32 10.09
N PHE A 65 15.00 -21.32 9.55
CA PHE A 65 14.72 -21.11 8.13
C PHE A 65 14.65 -19.63 7.70
N TRP A 66 14.74 -18.67 8.63
CA TRP A 66 14.73 -17.25 8.28
C TRP A 66 16.06 -16.82 7.65
N SER A 67 16.00 -16.18 6.48
CA SER A 67 17.20 -15.70 5.80
C SER A 67 17.93 -14.63 6.62
N PRO A 68 19.28 -14.55 6.54
CA PRO A 68 20.05 -13.50 7.21
C PRO A 68 19.56 -12.09 6.85
N ASN A 69 19.15 -11.87 5.60
CA ASN A 69 18.61 -10.60 5.13
C ASN A 69 17.28 -10.26 5.82
N SER A 70 16.35 -11.22 5.91
CA SER A 70 15.07 -11.04 6.61
C SER A 70 15.29 -10.70 8.09
N VAL A 71 16.20 -11.44 8.74
CA VAL A 71 16.58 -11.24 10.15
C VAL A 71 17.14 -9.84 10.38
N GLN A 72 18.06 -9.39 9.52
CA GLN A 72 18.65 -8.05 9.58
C GLN A 72 17.60 -6.95 9.43
N ILE A 73 16.68 -7.08 8.48
CA ILE A 73 15.60 -6.10 8.24
C ILE A 73 14.66 -6.04 9.45
N VAL A 74 14.13 -7.18 9.91
CA VAL A 74 13.19 -7.20 11.03
C VAL A 74 13.84 -6.69 12.32
N THR A 75 15.08 -7.10 12.60
CA THR A 75 15.81 -6.65 13.79
C THR A 75 16.08 -5.15 13.72
N SER A 76 16.65 -4.64 12.63
CA SER A 76 17.04 -3.22 12.57
C SER A 76 15.87 -2.26 12.43
N LYS A 77 14.73 -2.71 11.88
CA LYS A 77 13.58 -1.85 11.60
C LYS A 77 12.39 -2.07 12.54
N TYR A 78 12.00 -3.32 12.81
CA TYR A 78 10.72 -3.62 13.46
C TYR A 78 10.82 -3.95 14.94
N PHE A 79 11.95 -4.46 15.42
CA PHE A 79 12.13 -4.64 16.86
C PHE A 79 12.03 -3.29 17.58
N ARG A 80 11.19 -3.24 18.62
CA ARG A 80 10.90 -2.05 19.41
C ARG A 80 11.85 -1.93 20.60
N GLY A 81 12.03 -0.70 21.09
CA GLY A 81 12.95 -0.37 22.19
C GLY A 81 14.32 0.09 21.69
N ALA A 82 15.01 0.90 22.50
CA ALA A 82 16.36 1.36 22.16
C ALA A 82 17.37 0.22 22.31
N VAL A 83 18.32 0.10 21.39
CA VAL A 83 19.37 -0.91 21.46
C VAL A 83 20.14 -0.78 22.78
N GLY A 84 20.43 -1.91 23.42
CA GLY A 84 21.11 -1.97 24.72
C GLY A 84 20.19 -1.78 25.93
N THR A 85 18.89 -1.54 25.75
CA THR A 85 17.93 -1.43 26.86
C THR A 85 17.18 -2.75 27.10
N PRO A 86 16.73 -3.03 28.34
CA PRO A 86 15.95 -4.24 28.64
C PRO A 86 14.60 -4.32 27.91
N VAL A 87 14.08 -3.18 27.46
CA VAL A 87 12.82 -3.10 26.71
C VAL A 87 12.98 -3.41 25.23
N ARG A 88 14.21 -3.63 24.75
CA ARG A 88 14.50 -3.98 23.36
C ARG A 88 13.98 -5.38 23.06
N GLU A 89 13.11 -5.48 22.04
CA GLU A 89 12.72 -6.77 21.49
C GLU A 89 13.94 -7.48 20.92
N TRP A 90 14.05 -8.78 21.21
CA TRP A 90 15.16 -9.63 20.80
C TRP A 90 14.70 -10.94 20.16
N SER A 91 13.41 -11.28 20.24
CA SER A 91 12.84 -12.48 19.62
C SER A 91 11.70 -12.11 18.69
N LEU A 92 11.62 -12.78 17.53
CA LEU A 92 10.48 -12.65 16.62
C LEU A 92 9.14 -12.97 17.30
N LYS A 93 9.13 -13.86 18.32
CA LYS A 93 7.93 -14.17 19.11
C LYS A 93 7.35 -12.93 19.79
N GLN A 94 8.21 -12.05 20.31
CA GLN A 94 7.79 -10.83 20.99
C GLN A 94 7.10 -9.88 20.01
N LEU A 95 7.71 -9.70 18.83
CA LEU A 95 7.15 -8.87 17.76
C LEU A 95 5.79 -9.39 17.27
N ILE A 96 5.70 -10.69 16.95
CA ILE A 96 4.45 -11.29 16.46
C ILE A 96 3.37 -11.25 17.54
N ASN A 97 3.67 -11.67 18.78
CA ASN A 97 2.68 -11.68 19.87
C ASN A 97 2.14 -10.28 20.17
N ARG A 98 3.01 -9.27 20.21
CA ARG A 98 2.59 -7.89 20.45
C ARG A 98 1.51 -7.45 19.45
N VAL A 99 1.67 -7.82 18.18
CA VAL A 99 0.69 -7.52 17.14
C VAL A 99 -0.52 -8.45 17.25
N VAL A 100 -0.35 -9.76 17.10
CA VAL A 100 -1.45 -10.71 16.96
C VAL A 100 -2.36 -10.73 18.18
N LEU A 101 -1.81 -10.72 19.41
CA LEU A 101 -2.65 -10.73 20.62
C LEU A 101 -3.53 -9.48 20.74
N THR A 102 -3.05 -8.33 20.26
CA THR A 102 -3.85 -7.10 20.20
C THR A 102 -5.04 -7.30 19.25
N TYR A 103 -4.80 -7.85 18.05
CA TYR A 103 -5.86 -8.14 17.09
C TYR A 103 -6.85 -9.18 17.61
N THR A 104 -6.38 -10.32 18.16
CA THR A 104 -7.26 -11.35 18.70
C THR A 104 -8.12 -10.81 19.83
N LYS A 105 -7.52 -10.07 20.78
CA LYS A 105 -8.26 -9.44 21.88
C LYS A 105 -9.32 -8.48 21.36
N THR A 106 -8.98 -7.58 20.43
CA THR A 106 -9.96 -6.64 19.88
C THR A 106 -11.06 -7.36 19.10
N GLY A 107 -10.73 -8.41 18.35
CA GLY A 107 -11.72 -9.24 17.65
C GLY A 107 -12.73 -9.88 18.62
N LYS A 108 -12.25 -10.41 19.75
CA LYS A 108 -13.11 -10.92 20.84
C LYS A 108 -13.99 -9.82 21.41
N ASP A 109 -13.39 -8.70 21.81
CA ASP A 109 -14.08 -7.57 22.45
C ASP A 109 -15.16 -6.95 21.55
N ASN A 110 -15.02 -7.08 20.23
CA ASN A 110 -15.95 -6.52 19.23
C ASN A 110 -16.85 -7.57 18.55
N GLY A 111 -16.88 -8.81 19.05
CA GLY A 111 -17.81 -9.84 18.57
C GLY A 111 -17.53 -10.38 17.17
N TYR A 112 -16.27 -10.38 16.70
CA TYR A 112 -15.91 -10.94 15.41
C TYR A 112 -15.99 -12.46 15.38
N PHE A 113 -15.75 -13.13 16.51
CA PHE A 113 -15.65 -14.59 16.60
C PHE A 113 -16.93 -15.20 17.18
N ALA A 114 -17.34 -16.36 16.66
CA ALA A 114 -18.53 -17.05 17.18
C ALA A 114 -18.27 -17.73 18.53
N THR A 115 -17.07 -18.27 18.74
CA THR A 115 -16.63 -18.88 20.00
C THR A 115 -15.20 -18.50 20.35
N ASP A 116 -14.77 -18.83 21.58
CA ASP A 116 -13.38 -18.70 21.98
C ASP A 116 -12.43 -19.60 21.17
N GLU A 117 -12.91 -20.75 20.72
CA GLU A 117 -12.17 -21.65 19.82
C GLU A 117 -11.92 -20.98 18.46
N ASP A 118 -12.92 -20.30 17.89
CA ASP A 118 -12.75 -19.57 16.64
C ASP A 118 -11.69 -18.46 16.77
N ALA A 119 -11.64 -17.79 17.93
CA ALA A 119 -10.63 -16.78 18.22
C ALA A 119 -9.22 -17.38 18.44
N GLU A 120 -9.12 -18.55 19.05
CA GLU A 120 -7.85 -19.29 19.19
C GLU A 120 -7.34 -19.76 17.81
N ILE A 121 -8.22 -20.28 16.95
CA ILE A 121 -7.87 -20.65 15.58
C ILE A 121 -7.36 -19.42 14.82
N PHE A 122 -8.07 -18.29 14.89
CA PHE A 122 -7.61 -17.04 14.29
C PHE A 122 -6.23 -16.63 14.79
N GLU A 123 -6.00 -16.66 16.11
CA GLU A 123 -4.71 -16.33 16.71
C GLU A 123 -3.58 -17.23 16.18
N HIS A 124 -3.78 -18.54 16.22
CA HIS A 124 -2.76 -19.50 15.80
C HIS A 124 -2.47 -19.38 14.30
N GLU A 125 -3.49 -19.26 13.46
CA GLU A 125 -3.29 -19.09 12.01
C GLU A 125 -2.59 -17.77 11.68
N MET A 126 -2.91 -16.68 12.39
CA MET A 126 -2.21 -15.39 12.24
C MET A 126 -0.73 -15.49 12.64
N ILE A 127 -0.43 -16.15 13.75
CA ILE A 127 0.95 -16.41 14.18
C ILE A 127 1.68 -17.23 13.12
N TYR A 128 1.09 -18.34 12.67
CA TYR A 128 1.70 -19.23 11.69
C TYR A 128 2.02 -18.49 10.38
N THR A 129 1.04 -17.79 9.84
CA THR A 129 1.16 -17.12 8.54
C THR A 129 2.19 -15.97 8.57
N LEU A 130 2.36 -15.27 9.70
CA LEU A 130 3.43 -14.29 9.90
C LEU A 130 4.80 -14.96 10.11
N LEU A 131 4.86 -16.03 10.91
CA LEU A 131 6.09 -16.78 11.22
C LEU A 131 6.72 -17.40 9.97
N HIS A 132 5.90 -17.93 9.06
CA HIS A 132 6.32 -18.57 7.81
C HIS A 132 6.39 -17.60 6.61
N GLN A 133 6.26 -16.29 6.86
CA GLN A 133 6.34 -15.24 5.85
C GLN A 133 5.35 -15.45 4.69
N ILE A 134 4.12 -15.90 5.01
CA ILE A 134 3.00 -16.09 4.07
C ILE A 134 2.37 -14.75 3.72
N PHE A 135 2.31 -13.84 4.68
CA PHE A 135 1.96 -12.45 4.45
C PHE A 135 2.71 -11.55 5.44
N SER A 136 2.62 -10.24 5.23
CA SER A 136 3.06 -9.24 6.19
C SER A 136 2.12 -8.04 6.18
N PHE A 137 1.91 -7.46 7.37
CA PHE A 137 1.32 -6.14 7.47
C PHE A 137 2.31 -5.06 6.98
N ASN A 138 1.79 -3.87 6.71
CA ASN A 138 2.61 -2.69 6.51
C ASN A 138 3.46 -2.34 7.74
N SER A 139 4.51 -1.54 7.51
CA SER A 139 5.46 -1.17 8.56
C SER A 139 4.83 -0.48 9.79
N PRO A 140 3.84 0.44 9.68
CA PRO A 140 3.20 1.05 10.85
C PRO A 140 2.58 0.05 11.83
N VAL A 141 1.99 -1.05 11.35
CA VAL A 141 1.48 -2.10 12.23
C VAL A 141 2.60 -2.67 13.10
N TRP A 142 3.74 -3.01 12.50
CA TRP A 142 4.90 -3.53 13.23
C TRP A 142 5.50 -2.53 14.22
N PHE A 143 5.51 -1.24 13.88
CA PHE A 143 6.07 -0.19 14.73
C PHE A 143 5.21 0.14 15.95
N ASN A 144 3.89 0.17 15.78
CA ASN A 144 2.98 0.85 16.72
C ASN A 144 2.06 -0.09 17.48
N VAL A 145 1.65 -1.22 16.87
CA VAL A 145 0.60 -2.05 17.46
C VAL A 145 1.07 -2.70 18.75
N GLY A 146 0.20 -2.74 19.77
CA GLY A 146 0.49 -3.34 21.07
C GLY A 146 1.54 -2.57 21.89
N THR A 147 1.76 -1.29 21.58
CA THR A 147 2.65 -0.40 22.34
C THR A 147 1.87 0.64 23.15
N ALA A 148 2.57 1.41 23.99
CA ALA A 148 1.99 2.54 24.72
C ALA A 148 1.82 3.82 23.85
N ALA A 149 2.38 3.83 22.64
CA ALA A 149 2.19 4.93 21.69
C ALA A 149 0.82 4.79 20.98
N PRO A 150 0.33 5.87 20.33
CA PRO A 150 -0.84 5.77 19.48
C PRO A 150 -0.72 4.62 18.47
N GLN A 151 -1.76 3.81 18.38
CA GLN A 151 -1.85 2.56 17.63
C GLN A 151 -2.11 2.84 16.14
N GLN A 152 -1.22 3.60 15.50
CA GLN A 152 -1.36 3.94 14.09
C GLN A 152 -1.05 2.72 13.20
N VAL A 153 -2.08 2.21 12.52
CA VAL A 153 -1.98 1.08 11.58
C VAL A 153 -1.94 1.50 10.11
N SER A 154 -2.37 2.72 9.79
CA SER A 154 -2.38 3.21 8.41
C SER A 154 -1.02 3.73 7.99
N ALA A 155 -0.59 3.38 6.77
CA ALA A 155 0.67 3.85 6.16
C ALA A 155 0.48 5.08 5.27
N CYS A 156 -0.75 5.29 4.79
CA CYS A 156 -1.06 6.24 3.75
C CYS A 156 -2.32 7.01 4.12
N PHE A 157 -2.28 8.32 3.90
CA PHE A 157 -3.34 9.27 4.22
C PHE A 157 -3.66 10.14 3.00
N LEU A 158 -4.93 10.46 2.82
CA LEU A 158 -5.43 11.43 1.85
C LEU A 158 -5.88 12.67 2.60
N LEU A 159 -5.52 13.85 2.12
CA LEU A 159 -5.87 15.13 2.72
C LEU A 159 -6.70 15.97 1.75
N ALA A 160 -7.56 16.81 2.32
CA ALA A 160 -8.21 17.89 1.60
C ALA A 160 -7.50 19.23 1.87
N VAL A 161 -7.52 20.11 0.87
CA VAL A 161 -7.15 21.52 1.05
C VAL A 161 -8.16 22.36 0.28
N ASP A 162 -8.65 23.43 0.92
CA ASP A 162 -9.60 24.38 0.36
C ASP A 162 -8.92 25.72 0.07
N ASP A 163 -9.57 26.55 -0.75
CA ASP A 163 -9.07 27.87 -1.18
C ASP A 163 -9.18 28.95 -0.09
N SER A 164 -8.51 28.72 1.04
CA SER A 164 -8.40 29.67 2.15
C SER A 164 -7.05 29.53 2.84
N MET A 165 -6.53 30.62 3.39
CA MET A 165 -5.25 30.58 4.12
C MET A 165 -5.31 29.65 5.33
N ASP A 166 -6.41 29.60 6.06
CA ASP A 166 -6.56 28.70 7.21
C ASP A 166 -6.47 27.23 6.80
N SER A 167 -7.15 26.82 5.71
CA SER A 167 -7.07 25.45 5.19
C SER A 167 -5.67 25.11 4.67
N ILE A 168 -5.04 26.01 3.92
CA ILE A 168 -3.68 25.83 3.40
C ILE A 168 -2.64 25.69 4.52
N LEU A 169 -2.73 26.52 5.57
CA LEU A 169 -1.80 26.42 6.70
C LEU A 169 -2.09 25.20 7.57
N ASN A 170 -3.36 24.79 7.70
CA ASN A 170 -3.73 23.57 8.41
C ASN A 170 -3.20 22.32 7.68
N TRP A 171 -3.20 22.31 6.34
CA TRP A 171 -2.59 21.23 5.55
C TRP A 171 -1.11 20.98 5.96
N TYR A 172 -0.30 22.04 6.14
CA TYR A 172 1.10 21.89 6.55
C TYR A 172 1.22 21.25 7.93
N LYS A 173 0.34 21.65 8.86
CA LYS A 173 0.28 21.10 10.21
C LYS A 173 -0.10 19.62 10.18
N GLU A 174 -1.13 19.25 9.44
CA GLU A 174 -1.62 17.88 9.35
C GLU A 174 -0.60 16.93 8.72
N GLU A 175 0.04 17.35 7.63
CA GLU A 175 1.15 16.58 7.04
C GLU A 175 2.30 16.39 8.01
N GLY A 176 2.67 17.44 8.76
CA GLY A 176 3.74 17.33 9.75
C GLY A 176 3.44 16.29 10.85
N LEU A 177 2.18 16.20 11.28
CA LEU A 177 1.72 15.18 12.23
C LEU A 177 1.75 13.77 11.62
N ILE A 178 1.32 13.61 10.37
CA ILE A 178 1.35 12.34 9.65
C ILE A 178 2.80 11.85 9.45
N PHE A 179 3.70 12.74 9.04
CA PHE A 179 5.10 12.41 8.81
C PHE A 179 5.79 12.01 10.11
N LYS A 180 5.50 12.68 11.23
CA LYS A 180 5.99 12.28 12.56
C LYS A 180 5.63 10.82 12.89
N GLY A 181 4.45 10.36 12.48
CA GLY A 181 3.95 8.99 12.67
C GLY A 181 4.54 7.92 11.73
N GLY A 182 5.49 8.25 10.85
CA GLY A 182 6.12 7.24 9.97
C GLY A 182 5.42 7.02 8.62
N SER A 183 4.40 7.83 8.31
CA SER A 183 3.48 7.61 7.20
C SER A 183 3.52 8.71 6.14
N GLY A 184 2.92 8.43 4.98
CA GLY A 184 2.87 9.37 3.87
C GLY A 184 1.49 9.97 3.64
N ALA A 185 1.45 11.14 3.00
CA ALA A 185 0.22 11.90 2.73
C ALA A 185 0.13 12.31 1.26
N GLY A 186 -1.08 12.38 0.72
CA GLY A 186 -1.33 12.92 -0.60
C GLY A 186 -2.46 13.93 -0.61
N VAL A 187 -2.35 14.94 -1.47
CA VAL A 187 -3.31 16.04 -1.57
C VAL A 187 -3.44 16.51 -3.02
N ASN A 188 -4.64 16.91 -3.40
CA ASN A 188 -4.89 17.60 -4.67
C ASN A 188 -5.06 19.10 -4.41
N LEU A 189 -4.22 19.92 -5.05
CA LEU A 189 -4.20 21.37 -4.86
C LEU A 189 -5.18 22.11 -5.78
N SER A 190 -5.91 21.39 -6.63
CA SER A 190 -6.75 21.97 -7.68
C SER A 190 -7.95 22.75 -7.17
N ARG A 191 -8.26 22.67 -5.87
CA ARG A 191 -9.27 23.55 -5.24
C ARG A 191 -8.74 24.96 -5.02
N ILE A 192 -7.43 25.14 -4.86
CA ILE A 192 -6.78 26.44 -4.66
C ILE A 192 -6.85 27.22 -5.97
N ARG A 193 -7.23 28.50 -5.90
CA ARG A 193 -7.28 29.36 -7.09
C ARG A 193 -5.91 29.52 -7.74
N SER A 194 -5.91 29.65 -9.06
CA SER A 194 -4.69 29.81 -9.84
C SER A 194 -4.02 31.16 -9.65
N SER A 195 -2.73 31.24 -9.99
CA SER A 195 -1.94 32.48 -10.02
C SER A 195 -2.47 33.52 -11.02
N LYS A 196 -3.35 33.08 -11.94
CA LYS A 196 -4.00 33.90 -12.96
C LYS A 196 -5.34 34.49 -12.47
N GLU A 197 -5.78 34.15 -11.27
CA GLU A 197 -7.04 34.63 -10.67
C GLU A 197 -6.80 35.78 -9.67
N LEU A 198 -7.79 36.68 -9.55
CA LEU A 198 -7.71 37.84 -8.67
C LEU A 198 -8.08 37.52 -7.21
N LEU A 199 -7.45 38.23 -6.29
CA LEU A 199 -7.82 38.27 -4.88
C LEU A 199 -8.90 39.33 -4.62
N SER A 200 -9.71 39.12 -3.58
CA SER A 200 -10.73 40.10 -3.14
C SER A 200 -10.13 41.43 -2.69
N SER A 201 -8.87 41.42 -2.21
CA SER A 201 -8.10 42.61 -1.82
C SER A 201 -7.49 43.38 -2.99
N GLY A 202 -7.61 42.87 -4.22
CA GLY A 202 -6.83 43.31 -5.37
C GLY A 202 -5.48 42.59 -5.49
N GLY A 203 -4.96 42.48 -6.72
CA GLY A 203 -3.77 41.70 -7.06
C GLY A 203 -4.08 40.26 -7.49
N ASN A 204 -3.08 39.59 -8.06
CA ASN A 204 -3.17 38.18 -8.46
C ASN A 204 -2.88 37.27 -7.25
N ALA A 205 -3.53 36.12 -7.21
CA ALA A 205 -3.23 35.09 -6.22
C ALA A 205 -1.82 34.50 -6.44
N SER A 206 -1.25 33.87 -5.40
CA SER A 206 0.05 33.20 -5.53
C SER A 206 -0.01 31.88 -6.30
N GLY A 207 -1.19 31.26 -6.40
CA GLY A 207 -1.39 29.95 -7.01
C GLY A 207 -0.91 28.75 -6.15
N PRO A 208 -1.39 27.53 -6.44
CA PRO A 208 -1.01 26.31 -5.73
C PRO A 208 0.49 25.99 -5.77
N VAL A 209 1.18 26.28 -6.88
CA VAL A 209 2.62 25.97 -7.05
C VAL A 209 3.49 26.76 -6.07
N SER A 210 3.07 27.98 -5.69
CA SER A 210 3.74 28.78 -4.67
C SER A 210 3.58 28.18 -3.27
N PHE A 211 2.38 27.72 -2.90
CA PHE A 211 2.15 27.08 -1.60
C PHE A 211 2.83 25.71 -1.51
N MET A 212 2.81 24.94 -2.60
CA MET A 212 3.55 23.68 -2.72
C MET A 212 5.03 23.84 -2.36
N ARG A 213 5.68 24.94 -2.75
CA ARG A 213 7.06 25.26 -2.38
C ARG A 213 7.27 25.35 -0.87
N GLY A 214 6.33 25.96 -0.16
CA GLY A 214 6.37 26.06 1.31
C GLY A 214 6.16 24.71 1.98
N ALA A 215 5.20 23.92 1.49
CA ALA A 215 4.94 22.58 1.98
C ALA A 215 6.13 21.63 1.75
N ASP A 216 6.81 21.74 0.61
CA ASP A 216 8.03 20.98 0.29
C ASP A 216 9.16 21.25 1.30
N ALA A 217 9.43 22.50 1.62
CA ALA A 217 10.43 22.87 2.63
C ALA A 217 10.06 22.35 4.03
N SER A 218 8.77 22.39 4.38
CA SER A 218 8.27 21.81 5.63
C SER A 218 8.52 20.30 5.69
N ALA A 219 8.19 19.56 4.62
CA ALA A 219 8.42 18.13 4.52
C ALA A 219 9.91 17.76 4.63
N GLY A 220 10.79 18.53 3.99
CA GLY A 220 12.24 18.34 4.05
C GLY A 220 12.85 18.49 5.46
N THR A 221 12.17 19.21 6.36
CA THR A 221 12.63 19.43 7.75
C THR A 221 12.27 18.28 8.70
N ILE A 222 11.26 17.47 8.36
CA ILE A 222 10.68 16.46 9.26
C ILE A 222 11.26 15.07 8.98
N LYS A 223 11.95 14.48 9.97
CA LYS A 223 12.36 13.07 9.94
C LYS A 223 11.20 12.19 10.41
N SER A 224 10.84 11.19 9.63
CA SER A 224 9.64 10.38 9.83
C SER A 224 9.86 9.25 10.84
N GLY A 225 8.97 9.13 11.84
CA GLY A 225 8.88 7.97 12.75
C GLY A 225 10.04 7.73 13.71
N GLY A 226 10.87 8.75 14.00
CA GLY A 226 12.05 8.59 14.88
C GLY A 226 13.17 7.73 14.28
N ALA A 227 13.04 7.33 13.01
CA ALA A 227 14.06 6.68 12.20
C ALA A 227 14.55 7.64 11.11
N THR A 228 15.63 7.28 10.42
CA THR A 228 16.25 8.08 9.35
C THR A 228 15.41 8.25 8.07
N ARG A 229 14.11 7.91 8.08
CA ARG A 229 13.23 7.94 6.89
C ARG A 229 12.77 9.37 6.58
N ARG A 230 12.81 9.78 5.30
CA ARG A 230 12.22 11.06 4.83
C ARG A 230 10.69 10.94 4.74
N ALA A 231 10.01 12.08 4.85
CA ALA A 231 8.58 12.18 4.57
C ALA A 231 8.25 11.70 3.15
N ALA A 232 7.07 11.08 2.96
CA ALA A 232 6.57 10.67 1.66
C ALA A 232 5.30 11.46 1.34
N LYS A 233 5.32 12.22 0.24
CA LYS A 233 4.28 13.19 -0.11
C LYS A 233 3.87 13.02 -1.57
N MET A 234 2.56 13.09 -1.85
CA MET A 234 2.00 13.24 -3.21
C MET A 234 1.34 14.61 -3.33
N VAL A 235 1.61 15.31 -4.42
CA VAL A 235 0.94 16.55 -4.80
C VAL A 235 0.31 16.34 -6.17
N ILE A 236 -0.99 16.63 -6.27
CA ILE A 236 -1.75 16.47 -7.51
C ILE A 236 -2.27 17.82 -7.97
N LEU A 237 -2.28 18.01 -9.29
CA LEU A 237 -3.01 19.08 -9.96
C LEU A 237 -3.82 18.50 -11.13
N ASP A 238 -5.04 18.98 -11.31
CA ASP A 238 -5.94 18.58 -12.38
C ASP A 238 -5.49 19.25 -13.68
N ILE A 239 -5.62 18.53 -14.80
CA ILE A 239 -5.09 18.96 -16.10
C ILE A 239 -5.68 20.28 -16.61
N ASP A 240 -6.89 20.64 -16.18
CA ASP A 240 -7.57 21.88 -16.54
C ASP A 240 -7.23 23.05 -15.61
N HIS A 241 -6.30 22.88 -14.66
CA HIS A 241 -5.89 23.97 -13.78
C HIS A 241 -5.06 25.02 -14.54
N PRO A 242 -5.31 26.34 -14.41
CA PRO A 242 -4.59 27.36 -15.17
C PRO A 242 -3.07 27.45 -14.92
N ASP A 243 -2.58 26.91 -13.80
CA ASP A 243 -1.15 26.80 -13.46
C ASP A 243 -0.51 25.45 -13.82
N ILE A 244 -1.17 24.62 -14.64
CA ILE A 244 -0.71 23.25 -14.95
C ILE A 244 0.68 23.21 -15.61
N GLU A 245 0.97 24.12 -16.54
CA GLU A 245 2.27 24.21 -17.20
C GLU A 245 3.40 24.51 -16.20
N GLU A 246 3.17 25.43 -15.24
CA GLU A 246 4.15 25.72 -14.20
C GLU A 246 4.38 24.49 -13.32
N PHE A 247 3.30 23.80 -12.93
CA PHE A 247 3.38 22.59 -12.12
C PHE A 247 4.23 21.49 -12.80
N ILE A 248 4.00 21.24 -14.10
CA ILE A 248 4.76 20.26 -14.91
C ILE A 248 6.26 20.61 -14.93
N GLU A 249 6.60 21.89 -15.12
CA GLU A 249 8.00 22.29 -15.30
C GLU A 249 8.80 22.43 -14.00
N THR A 250 8.14 22.56 -12.84
CA THR A 250 8.80 22.86 -11.55
C THR A 250 10.01 21.96 -11.28
N LYS A 251 9.82 20.63 -11.30
CA LYS A 251 10.88 19.66 -11.03
C LYS A 251 11.94 19.60 -12.13
N VAL A 252 11.56 19.80 -13.39
CA VAL A 252 12.52 19.82 -14.51
C VAL A 252 13.54 20.94 -14.31
N ARG A 253 13.07 22.13 -13.93
CA ARG A 253 13.93 23.29 -13.64
C ARG A 253 14.83 23.06 -12.43
N GLU A 254 14.33 22.42 -11.38
CA GLU A 254 15.12 22.10 -10.19
C GLU A 254 16.15 20.97 -10.45
N GLU A 255 15.82 19.96 -11.23
CA GLU A 255 16.77 18.92 -11.66
C GLU A 255 17.91 19.49 -12.51
N ALA A 256 17.61 20.43 -13.41
CA ALA A 256 18.63 21.16 -14.14
C ALA A 256 19.57 21.92 -13.19
N LYS A 257 19.01 22.56 -12.15
CA LYS A 257 19.79 23.24 -11.10
C LYS A 257 20.65 22.26 -10.30
N ILE A 258 20.11 21.10 -9.92
CA ILE A 258 20.85 20.03 -9.22
C ILE A 258 22.07 19.59 -10.03
N ARG A 259 21.90 19.35 -11.34
CA ARG A 259 23.00 18.95 -12.23
C ARG A 259 24.10 20.00 -12.28
N VAL A 260 23.74 21.28 -12.43
CA VAL A 260 24.70 22.40 -12.43
C VAL A 260 25.44 22.52 -11.09
N LEU A 261 24.74 22.40 -9.96
CA LEU A 261 25.35 22.45 -8.63
C LEU A 261 26.29 21.26 -8.39
N ARG A 262 25.87 20.05 -8.75
CA ARG A 262 26.74 18.86 -8.68
C ARG A 262 28.01 19.07 -9.50
N ASP A 263 27.89 19.55 -10.73
CA ASP A 263 29.04 19.75 -11.63
C ASP A 263 29.96 20.90 -11.15
N ALA A 264 29.43 21.82 -10.34
CA ALA A 264 30.19 22.85 -9.64
C ALA A 264 30.85 22.35 -8.33
N GLY A 265 30.64 21.09 -7.94
CA GLY A 265 31.28 20.46 -6.78
C GLY A 265 30.47 20.47 -5.48
N TYR A 266 29.18 20.85 -5.52
CA TYR A 266 28.29 20.76 -4.37
C TYR A 266 27.85 19.31 -4.11
N ASP A 267 27.64 18.96 -2.83
CA ASP A 267 27.20 17.63 -2.39
C ASP A 267 25.68 17.47 -2.56
N MET A 268 25.30 17.10 -3.78
CA MET A 268 23.92 16.88 -4.20
C MET A 268 23.47 15.41 -4.09
N ASP A 269 24.24 14.53 -3.42
CA ASP A 269 23.86 13.12 -3.21
C ASP A 269 22.67 13.01 -2.24
N LEU A 270 22.06 11.81 -2.16
CA LEU A 270 20.97 11.55 -1.23
C LEU A 270 21.44 11.69 0.22
N GLY A 271 21.13 12.83 0.82
CA GLY A 271 21.50 13.17 2.20
C GLY A 271 22.77 13.99 2.29
N GLY A 272 23.29 14.45 1.15
CA GLY A 272 24.37 15.42 1.08
C GLY A 272 24.01 16.76 1.70
N ASN A 273 25.02 17.57 1.99
CA ASN A 273 24.82 18.82 2.73
C ASN A 273 24.12 19.91 1.90
N ASP A 274 24.26 19.90 0.58
CA ASP A 274 23.81 20.98 -0.30
C ASP A 274 22.45 20.72 -0.96
N ILE A 275 21.97 19.46 -0.93
CA ILE A 275 20.69 19.05 -1.53
C ILE A 275 19.46 19.74 -0.92
N TYR A 276 19.58 20.33 0.27
CA TYR A 276 18.47 21.05 0.92
C TYR A 276 18.23 22.46 0.34
N SER A 277 19.09 22.93 -0.57
CA SER A 277 18.97 24.24 -1.22
C SER A 277 18.04 24.26 -2.44
N VAL A 278 17.61 23.09 -2.91
CA VAL A 278 16.73 22.92 -4.08
C VAL A 278 15.29 22.63 -3.65
N GLN A 279 14.34 22.96 -4.51
CA GLN A 279 12.91 22.92 -4.17
C GLN A 279 12.18 21.74 -4.85
N TYR A 280 11.00 21.41 -4.34
CA TYR A 280 10.07 20.42 -4.90
C TYR A 280 10.62 18.99 -4.93
N GLN A 281 11.62 18.67 -4.11
CA GLN A 281 12.29 17.37 -4.07
C GLN A 281 11.69 16.39 -3.05
N ASN A 282 10.80 16.85 -2.17
CA ASN A 282 10.24 16.06 -1.08
C ASN A 282 8.81 15.58 -1.37
N ALA A 283 8.33 15.74 -2.60
CA ALA A 283 7.03 15.26 -3.07
C ALA A 283 7.16 14.52 -4.40
N ASN A 284 6.31 13.52 -4.62
CA ASN A 284 5.93 13.07 -5.95
C ASN A 284 4.85 14.01 -6.49
N ASN A 285 4.92 14.32 -7.78
CA ASN A 285 3.93 15.12 -8.47
C ASN A 285 3.13 14.20 -9.41
N SER A 286 1.82 14.42 -9.50
CA SER A 286 1.01 13.75 -10.51
C SER A 286 -0.01 14.71 -11.09
N VAL A 287 -0.30 14.54 -12.39
CA VAL A 287 -1.36 15.26 -13.07
C VAL A 287 -2.58 14.35 -13.18
N ARG A 288 -3.74 14.86 -12.78
CA ARG A 288 -5.02 14.17 -12.91
C ARG A 288 -5.64 14.56 -14.27
N VAL A 289 -5.65 13.62 -15.20
CA VAL A 289 -6.19 13.83 -16.56
C VAL A 289 -7.63 13.36 -16.66
N SER A 290 -8.45 14.12 -17.38
CA SER A 290 -9.83 13.75 -17.70
C SER A 290 -9.92 13.05 -19.07
N ASP A 291 -11.00 12.31 -19.27
CA ASP A 291 -11.38 11.75 -20.57
C ASP A 291 -11.54 12.84 -21.64
N GLU A 292 -12.04 14.02 -21.25
CA GLU A 292 -12.16 15.20 -22.14
C GLU A 292 -10.79 15.59 -22.69
N PHE A 293 -9.79 15.72 -21.81
CA PHE A 293 -8.43 16.05 -22.22
C PHE A 293 -7.81 14.96 -23.09
N MET A 294 -7.91 13.68 -22.69
CA MET A 294 -7.31 12.60 -23.46
C MET A 294 -7.91 12.48 -24.87
N ARG A 295 -9.23 12.69 -25.02
CA ARG A 295 -9.87 12.77 -26.34
C ARG A 295 -9.41 13.98 -27.15
N ALA A 296 -9.18 15.12 -26.50
CA ALA A 296 -8.63 16.30 -27.17
C ALA A 296 -7.18 16.05 -27.67
N VAL A 297 -6.36 15.33 -26.90
CA VAL A 297 -5.01 14.90 -27.33
C VAL A 297 -5.09 14.01 -28.57
N GLU A 298 -5.94 12.99 -28.58
CA GLU A 298 -6.12 12.07 -29.72
C GLU A 298 -6.62 12.80 -30.97
N ALA A 299 -7.51 13.79 -30.79
CA ALA A 299 -8.08 14.58 -31.87
C ALA A 299 -7.19 15.72 -32.36
N GLY A 300 -6.09 16.04 -31.67
CA GLY A 300 -5.27 17.23 -31.95
C GLY A 300 -6.04 18.53 -31.77
N ALA A 301 -6.89 18.60 -30.73
CA ALA A 301 -7.78 19.73 -30.45
C ALA A 301 -7.22 20.66 -29.36
N GLU A 302 -7.81 21.85 -29.27
CA GLU A 302 -7.59 22.77 -28.16
C GLU A 302 -8.30 22.29 -26.88
N PHE A 303 -7.78 22.68 -25.73
CA PHE A 303 -8.30 22.37 -24.40
C PHE A 303 -8.33 23.61 -23.51
N GLY A 304 -9.41 23.79 -22.74
CA GLY A 304 -9.62 24.97 -21.90
C GLY A 304 -9.20 24.75 -20.45
N LEU A 305 -8.38 25.65 -19.91
CA LEU A 305 -8.02 25.71 -18.49
C LEU A 305 -8.97 26.63 -17.73
N ARG A 306 -9.54 26.12 -16.63
CA ARG A 306 -10.71 26.68 -15.95
C ARG A 306 -10.34 27.34 -14.62
N ALA A 307 -10.72 28.60 -14.46
CA ALA A 307 -10.60 29.32 -13.19
C ALA A 307 -11.35 28.58 -12.07
N ARG A 308 -10.75 28.44 -10.88
CA ARG A 308 -11.37 27.69 -9.77
C ARG A 308 -12.46 28.46 -9.05
N THR A 309 -12.40 29.80 -9.13
CA THR A 309 -13.40 30.67 -8.51
C THR A 309 -14.67 30.85 -9.36
N THR A 310 -14.58 30.80 -10.69
CA THR A 310 -15.71 31.04 -11.60
C THR A 310 -16.11 29.86 -12.49
N GLY A 311 -15.19 28.91 -12.73
CA GLY A 311 -15.38 27.80 -13.68
C GLY A 311 -15.22 28.17 -15.16
N GLU A 312 -14.98 29.46 -15.45
CA GLU A 312 -14.79 29.95 -16.82
C GLU A 312 -13.42 29.53 -17.38
N ILE A 313 -13.37 29.28 -18.68
CA ILE A 313 -12.12 29.05 -19.39
C ILE A 313 -11.39 30.40 -19.50
N ILE A 314 -10.22 30.50 -18.87
CA ILE A 314 -9.41 31.73 -18.88
C ILE A 314 -8.13 31.58 -19.71
N VAL A 315 -7.75 30.35 -20.06
CA VAL A 315 -6.62 30.02 -20.93
C VAL A 315 -7.03 28.85 -21.81
N THR A 316 -6.63 28.88 -23.08
CA THR A 316 -6.81 27.75 -24.02
C THR A 316 -5.42 27.30 -24.47
N VAL A 317 -5.20 25.99 -24.52
CA VAL A 317 -3.93 25.36 -24.90
C VAL A 317 -4.14 24.31 -25.97
N ASP A 318 -3.10 23.97 -26.73
CA ASP A 318 -3.10 22.77 -27.57
C ASP A 318 -2.90 21.54 -26.68
N ALA A 319 -3.87 20.60 -26.72
CA ALA A 319 -3.86 19.44 -25.83
C ALA A 319 -2.65 18.52 -26.09
N ALA A 320 -2.29 18.31 -27.35
CA ALA A 320 -1.18 17.43 -27.73
C ALA A 320 0.17 18.03 -27.31
N VAL A 321 0.33 19.36 -27.42
CA VAL A 321 1.51 20.07 -26.93
C VAL A 321 1.62 19.97 -25.41
N LEU A 322 0.53 20.20 -24.66
CA LEU A 322 0.55 20.07 -23.20
C LEU A 322 0.87 18.64 -22.77
N PHE A 323 0.26 17.64 -23.42
CA PHE A 323 0.57 16.23 -23.13
C PHE A 323 2.03 15.89 -23.45
N ARG A 324 2.57 16.42 -24.55
CA ARG A 324 3.99 16.25 -24.89
C ARG A 324 4.92 16.85 -23.83
N GLN A 325 4.60 18.04 -23.31
CA GLN A 325 5.35 18.66 -22.20
C GLN A 325 5.36 17.76 -20.96
N MET A 326 4.21 17.15 -20.61
CA MET A 326 4.14 16.19 -19.50
C MET A 326 5.06 14.98 -19.72
N CYS A 327 5.04 14.39 -20.93
CA CYS A 327 5.92 13.26 -21.26
C CYS A 327 7.41 13.64 -21.19
N GLU A 328 7.78 14.82 -21.69
CA GLU A 328 9.16 15.30 -21.66
C GLU A 328 9.64 15.60 -20.23
N ALA A 329 8.77 16.16 -19.38
CA ALA A 329 9.05 16.33 -17.96
C ALA A 329 9.26 14.98 -17.25
N ALA A 330 8.33 14.03 -17.45
CA ALA A 330 8.44 12.70 -16.87
C ALA A 330 9.71 11.97 -17.33
N TRP A 331 10.11 12.12 -18.60
CA TRP A 331 11.39 11.59 -19.07
C TRP A 331 12.59 12.28 -18.41
N ALA A 332 12.53 13.61 -18.20
CA ALA A 332 13.64 14.39 -17.67
C ALA A 332 13.89 14.18 -16.17
N CYS A 333 12.83 13.98 -15.38
CA CYS A 333 12.89 13.93 -13.91
C CYS A 333 11.96 12.91 -13.23
N ALA A 334 11.32 12.00 -13.97
CA ALA A 334 10.34 11.02 -13.47
C ALA A 334 9.00 11.60 -12.94
N ASP A 335 8.77 12.90 -13.13
CA ASP A 335 7.56 13.61 -12.73
C ASP A 335 7.06 14.57 -13.83
N PRO A 336 5.75 14.87 -13.90
CA PRO A 336 4.69 14.29 -13.07
C PRO A 336 4.25 12.91 -13.56
N GLY A 337 3.77 12.08 -12.62
CA GLY A 337 2.96 10.90 -12.95
C GLY A 337 1.58 11.27 -13.51
N ILE A 338 0.81 10.28 -13.94
CA ILE A 338 -0.54 10.46 -14.49
C ILE A 338 -1.59 9.70 -13.68
N GLN A 339 -2.75 10.31 -13.47
CA GLN A 339 -3.92 9.67 -12.86
C GLN A 339 -5.17 9.93 -13.69
N TYR A 340 -5.91 8.88 -14.06
CA TYR A 340 -7.09 8.99 -14.90
C TYR A 340 -8.34 9.26 -14.05
N ASP A 341 -8.76 10.53 -13.99
CA ASP A 341 -9.80 11.01 -13.07
C ASP A 341 -11.14 10.29 -13.24
N ASP A 342 -11.60 10.18 -14.48
CA ASP A 342 -12.90 9.60 -14.81
C ASP A 342 -12.91 8.09 -14.56
N THR A 343 -11.88 7.37 -15.01
CA THR A 343 -11.71 5.93 -14.70
C THR A 343 -11.71 5.67 -13.20
N ILE A 344 -10.95 6.44 -12.42
CA ILE A 344 -10.89 6.27 -10.95
C ILE A 344 -12.28 6.45 -10.33
N ASN A 345 -13.01 7.50 -10.71
CA ASN A 345 -14.32 7.79 -10.14
C ASN A 345 -15.42 6.84 -10.62
N ASP A 346 -15.29 6.28 -11.83
CA ASP A 346 -16.21 5.28 -12.39
C ASP A 346 -16.16 3.96 -11.59
N TRP A 347 -14.99 3.62 -11.03
CA TRP A 347 -14.78 2.49 -10.11
C TRP A 347 -14.95 2.86 -8.63
N HIS A 348 -15.40 4.07 -8.29
CA HIS A 348 -15.60 4.46 -6.90
C HIS A 348 -16.80 3.75 -6.29
N THR A 349 -16.59 3.07 -5.16
CA THR A 349 -17.63 2.41 -4.37
C THR A 349 -18.49 3.37 -3.54
N CYS A 350 -18.07 4.63 -3.35
CA CYS A 350 -18.78 5.62 -2.52
C CYS A 350 -19.06 6.96 -3.23
N PRO A 351 -19.59 6.97 -4.47
CA PRO A 351 -19.73 8.20 -5.27
C PRO A 351 -20.68 9.23 -4.63
N GLU A 352 -21.69 8.77 -3.89
CA GLU A 352 -22.66 9.67 -3.24
C GLU A 352 -22.05 10.41 -2.05
N SER A 353 -20.97 9.90 -1.47
CA SER A 353 -20.27 10.51 -0.34
C SER A 353 -19.24 11.56 -0.74
N GLY A 354 -18.79 11.56 -1.99
CA GLY A 354 -17.83 12.51 -2.53
C GLY A 354 -17.05 11.94 -3.70
N ARG A 355 -16.48 12.84 -4.51
CA ARG A 355 -15.57 12.46 -5.59
C ARG A 355 -14.21 12.06 -5.00
N ILE A 356 -13.55 11.08 -5.59
CA ILE A 356 -12.12 10.84 -5.35
C ILE A 356 -11.36 11.96 -6.03
N THR A 357 -10.62 12.76 -5.26
CA THR A 357 -9.83 13.88 -5.80
C THR A 357 -8.33 13.64 -5.78
N THR A 358 -7.84 12.72 -4.95
CA THR A 358 -6.41 12.54 -4.70
C THR A 358 -6.04 11.07 -4.54
N SER A 359 -4.74 10.80 -4.51
CA SER A 359 -4.14 9.52 -4.15
C SER A 359 -3.07 9.72 -3.08
N ASN A 360 -2.61 8.63 -2.47
CA ASN A 360 -1.46 8.64 -1.57
C ASN A 360 -0.12 8.74 -2.35
N PRO A 361 1.04 8.82 -1.66
CA PRO A 361 2.39 8.92 -2.26
C PRO A 361 2.74 7.93 -3.37
N CYS A 362 2.21 6.71 -3.32
CA CYS A 362 2.51 5.66 -4.28
C CYS A 362 1.35 5.38 -5.26
N ALA A 363 0.32 6.23 -5.25
CA ALA A 363 -0.84 6.21 -6.15
C ALA A 363 -1.74 4.95 -6.12
N GLU A 364 -1.51 4.02 -5.20
CA GLU A 364 -2.28 2.78 -5.07
C GLU A 364 -3.56 2.94 -4.24
N TYR A 365 -3.62 3.93 -3.34
CA TYR A 365 -4.79 4.23 -2.52
C TYR A 365 -5.51 5.47 -3.03
N VAL A 366 -6.76 5.29 -3.44
CA VAL A 366 -7.65 6.32 -3.99
C VAL A 366 -9.03 6.21 -3.35
N HIS A 367 -9.41 7.20 -2.56
CA HIS A 367 -10.72 7.27 -1.91
C HIS A 367 -11.07 8.73 -1.58
N LEU A 368 -12.18 8.94 -0.86
CA LEU A 368 -12.54 10.20 -0.21
C LEU A 368 -11.35 10.86 0.50
N ASP A 369 -11.26 12.19 0.40
CA ASP A 369 -10.27 12.99 1.12
C ASP A 369 -10.42 12.82 2.64
N ASN A 370 -9.38 13.21 3.38
CA ASN A 370 -9.30 13.05 4.84
C ASN A 370 -9.60 11.61 5.26
N SER A 371 -8.89 10.66 4.66
CA SER A 371 -9.04 9.23 4.95
C SER A 371 -7.69 8.54 4.99
N SER A 372 -7.67 7.26 5.37
CA SER A 372 -6.44 6.49 5.47
C SER A 372 -6.65 5.02 5.11
N CYS A 373 -5.55 4.36 4.76
CA CYS A 373 -5.57 2.95 4.38
C CYS A 373 -4.58 2.12 5.20
N ASN A 374 -5.08 1.01 5.76
CA ASN A 374 -4.25 -0.06 6.30
C ASN A 374 -3.90 -1.05 5.18
N LEU A 375 -2.65 -1.51 5.13
CA LEU A 375 -2.14 -2.36 4.04
C LEU A 375 -1.56 -3.66 4.57
N ALA A 376 -1.72 -4.73 3.79
CA ALA A 376 -1.06 -6.02 4.00
C ALA A 376 -0.76 -6.66 2.65
N SER A 377 0.25 -7.51 2.59
CA SER A 377 0.64 -8.18 1.33
C SER A 377 0.92 -9.66 1.54
N LEU A 378 0.30 -10.50 0.72
CA LEU A 378 0.55 -11.95 0.63
C LEU A 378 1.81 -12.23 -0.21
N ASN A 379 2.56 -13.29 0.11
CA ASN A 379 3.70 -13.75 -0.68
C ASN A 379 3.25 -14.84 -1.66
N LEU A 380 3.15 -14.52 -2.95
CA LEU A 380 2.61 -15.45 -3.96
C LEU A 380 3.39 -16.75 -4.08
N MET A 381 4.71 -16.73 -3.83
CA MET A 381 5.55 -17.93 -3.93
C MET A 381 5.20 -19.00 -2.88
N LYS A 382 4.52 -18.63 -1.79
CA LYS A 382 4.06 -19.58 -0.76
C LYS A 382 2.86 -20.42 -1.20
N PHE A 383 2.23 -20.06 -2.33
CA PHE A 383 1.07 -20.75 -2.89
C PHE A 383 1.41 -21.49 -4.19
N LEU A 384 2.66 -21.43 -4.67
CA LEU A 384 3.12 -22.25 -5.79
C LEU A 384 3.42 -23.67 -5.30
N ARG A 385 2.73 -24.66 -5.86
CA ARG A 385 2.93 -26.09 -5.60
C ARG A 385 3.59 -26.73 -6.81
N GLU A 386 4.26 -27.85 -6.54
CA GLU A 386 4.89 -28.67 -7.56
C GLU A 386 4.70 -30.13 -7.16
N SER A 387 4.17 -30.94 -8.07
CA SER A 387 4.03 -32.38 -7.85
C SER A 387 5.39 -33.08 -7.97
N PRO A 388 5.53 -34.33 -7.47
CA PRO A 388 6.75 -35.12 -7.69
C PRO A 388 7.11 -35.30 -9.17
N GLU A 389 6.13 -35.22 -10.06
CA GLU A 389 6.28 -35.30 -11.52
C GLU A 389 6.66 -33.95 -12.16
N GLY A 390 6.87 -32.89 -11.37
CA GLY A 390 7.25 -31.56 -11.84
C GLY A 390 6.08 -30.71 -12.37
N VAL A 391 4.84 -31.14 -12.15
CA VAL A 391 3.65 -30.36 -12.56
C VAL A 391 3.39 -29.28 -11.53
N GLN A 392 3.46 -28.03 -11.95
CA GLN A 392 3.22 -26.87 -11.09
C GLN A 392 1.75 -26.46 -11.08
N SER A 393 1.26 -26.03 -9.93
CA SER A 393 -0.08 -25.47 -9.76
C SER A 393 -0.09 -24.33 -8.75
N PHE A 394 -1.04 -23.40 -8.89
CA PHE A 394 -1.28 -22.37 -7.89
C PHE A 394 -2.37 -22.83 -6.91
N ASP A 395 -2.04 -22.85 -5.62
CA ASP A 395 -2.92 -23.27 -4.52
C ASP A 395 -3.97 -22.19 -4.21
N ALA A 396 -4.93 -22.05 -5.12
CA ALA A 396 -5.99 -21.05 -5.05
C ALA A 396 -6.86 -21.19 -3.79
N VAL A 397 -7.05 -22.42 -3.30
CA VAL A 397 -7.86 -22.69 -2.11
C VAL A 397 -7.19 -22.14 -0.86
N THR A 398 -5.92 -22.48 -0.65
CA THR A 398 -5.18 -22.00 0.51
C THR A 398 -4.94 -20.49 0.42
N PHE A 399 -4.67 -19.96 -0.77
CA PHE A 399 -4.58 -18.52 -1.02
C PHE A 399 -5.87 -17.79 -0.59
N ALA A 400 -7.03 -18.30 -0.99
CA ALA A 400 -8.32 -17.73 -0.60
C ALA A 400 -8.51 -17.75 0.93
N LYS A 401 -8.24 -18.87 1.60
CA LYS A 401 -8.37 -18.96 3.07
C LYS A 401 -7.43 -17.98 3.79
N CYS A 402 -6.19 -17.82 3.32
CA CYS A 402 -5.26 -16.83 3.86
C CYS A 402 -5.75 -15.39 3.62
N ALA A 403 -6.28 -15.09 2.43
CA ALA A 403 -6.84 -13.77 2.12
C ALA A 403 -8.03 -13.43 3.04
N GLU A 404 -8.89 -14.40 3.34
CA GLU A 404 -10.00 -14.24 4.31
C GLU A 404 -9.53 -13.96 5.74
N LEU A 405 -8.47 -14.66 6.17
CA LEU A 405 -7.85 -14.45 7.48
C LEU A 405 -7.27 -13.03 7.57
N VAL A 406 -6.47 -12.64 6.57
CA VAL A 406 -5.79 -11.34 6.53
C VAL A 406 -6.78 -10.19 6.46
N ILE A 407 -7.80 -10.25 5.58
CA ILE A 407 -8.79 -9.17 5.48
C ILE A 407 -9.61 -9.02 6.77
N THR A 408 -9.87 -10.13 7.48
CA THR A 408 -10.54 -10.07 8.79
C THR A 408 -9.67 -9.38 9.83
N ALA A 409 -8.37 -9.71 9.90
CA ALA A 409 -7.43 -9.02 10.77
C ALA A 409 -7.37 -7.52 10.44
N MET A 410 -7.25 -7.18 9.15
CA MET A 410 -7.22 -5.80 8.70
C MET A 410 -8.48 -5.02 9.09
N ASP A 411 -9.68 -5.61 9.02
CA ASP A 411 -10.90 -4.94 9.49
C ASP A 411 -10.89 -4.73 11.02
N ILE A 412 -10.46 -5.73 11.80
CA ILE A 412 -10.31 -5.62 13.26
C ILE A 412 -9.41 -4.43 13.63
N SER A 413 -8.35 -4.18 12.84
CA SER A 413 -7.42 -3.08 13.12
C SER A 413 -8.10 -1.70 13.21
N VAL A 414 -9.16 -1.48 12.44
CA VAL A 414 -9.89 -0.20 12.41
C VAL A 414 -10.62 0.07 13.74
N CYS A 415 -10.89 -0.98 14.53
CA CYS A 415 -11.55 -0.85 15.84
C CYS A 415 -10.66 -0.22 16.91
N PHE A 416 -9.33 -0.39 16.82
CA PHE A 416 -8.38 0.16 17.80
C PHE A 416 -7.45 1.23 17.21
N ALA A 417 -7.50 1.46 15.90
CA ALA A 417 -6.62 2.40 15.22
C ALA A 417 -6.74 3.83 15.75
N ASP A 418 -5.58 4.43 16.02
CA ASP A 418 -5.44 5.87 16.26
C ASP A 418 -5.14 6.59 14.95
N PHE A 419 -5.69 7.80 14.81
CA PHE A 419 -5.55 8.62 13.60
C PHE A 419 -4.93 9.99 13.92
N PRO A 420 -4.10 10.56 13.03
CA PRO A 420 -3.41 11.83 13.30
C PRO A 420 -4.33 13.04 13.46
N THR A 421 -5.51 13.01 12.84
CA THR A 421 -6.52 14.08 12.90
C THR A 421 -7.91 13.49 13.10
N GLU A 422 -8.82 14.32 13.64
CA GLU A 422 -10.21 13.94 13.85
C GLU A 422 -10.92 13.62 12.53
N ALA A 423 -10.80 14.50 11.52
CA ALA A 423 -11.41 14.31 10.20
C ALA A 423 -10.98 12.99 9.52
N ILE A 424 -9.68 12.64 9.60
CA ILE A 424 -9.19 11.35 9.13
C ILE A 424 -9.85 10.21 9.91
N GLY A 425 -9.90 10.34 11.23
CA GLY A 425 -10.48 9.32 12.10
C GLY A 425 -11.99 9.11 11.89
N GLU A 426 -12.74 10.15 11.58
CA GLU A 426 -14.18 10.07 11.28
C GLU A 426 -14.40 9.34 9.96
N THR A 427 -13.76 9.78 8.88
CA THR A 427 -13.90 9.18 7.55
C THR A 427 -13.42 7.73 7.55
N THR A 428 -12.22 7.44 8.06
CA THR A 428 -11.69 6.07 8.03
C THR A 428 -12.55 5.11 8.84
N ARG A 429 -13.13 5.54 9.98
CA ARG A 429 -14.07 4.68 10.73
C ARG A 429 -15.40 4.50 10.00
N ALA A 430 -15.87 5.53 9.30
CA ALA A 430 -17.14 5.48 8.59
C ALA A 430 -17.10 4.60 7.33
N TYR A 431 -15.96 4.49 6.65
CA TYR A 431 -15.81 3.76 5.37
C TYR A 431 -14.89 2.54 5.45
N ARG A 432 -14.02 2.44 6.46
CA ARG A 432 -13.21 1.26 6.78
C ARG A 432 -12.37 0.78 5.59
N GLN A 433 -11.64 1.70 4.96
CA GLN A 433 -10.82 1.43 3.79
C GLN A 433 -9.59 0.57 4.13
N LEU A 434 -9.43 -0.51 3.37
CA LEU A 434 -8.34 -1.46 3.49
C LEU A 434 -7.64 -1.62 2.13
N GLY A 435 -6.43 -2.15 2.16
CA GLY A 435 -5.62 -2.38 0.98
C GLY A 435 -4.79 -3.66 1.09
N MET A 436 -5.46 -4.79 0.93
CA MET A 436 -4.79 -6.09 0.80
C MET A 436 -4.24 -6.24 -0.62
N GLY A 437 -2.97 -6.64 -0.71
CA GLY A 437 -2.28 -6.90 -1.97
C GLY A 437 -1.40 -8.15 -1.88
N TYR A 438 -0.43 -8.22 -2.78
CA TYR A 438 0.56 -9.29 -2.77
C TYR A 438 1.92 -8.80 -3.29
N ALA A 439 2.95 -9.59 -3.04
CA ALA A 439 4.30 -9.44 -3.58
C ALA A 439 4.68 -10.69 -4.39
N ASN A 440 5.85 -10.66 -5.00
CA ASN A 440 6.43 -11.81 -5.70
C ASN A 440 5.74 -12.19 -7.01
N LEU A 441 5.06 -11.26 -7.69
CA LEU A 441 4.45 -11.57 -9.00
C LEU A 441 5.51 -11.94 -10.04
N GLY A 442 6.56 -11.12 -10.19
CA GLY A 442 7.64 -11.42 -11.12
C GLY A 442 8.34 -12.75 -10.83
N ALA A 443 8.52 -13.08 -9.55
CA ALA A 443 9.06 -14.38 -9.12
C ALA A 443 8.11 -15.54 -9.46
N LEU A 444 6.80 -15.40 -9.24
CA LEU A 444 5.82 -16.43 -9.60
C LEU A 444 5.84 -16.71 -11.10
N LEU A 445 5.83 -15.65 -11.93
CA LEU A 445 5.88 -15.80 -13.38
C LEU A 445 7.19 -16.45 -13.83
N MET A 446 8.31 -16.01 -13.27
CA MET A 446 9.63 -16.59 -13.56
C MET A 446 9.70 -18.07 -13.17
N ALA A 447 9.24 -18.44 -11.96
CA ALA A 447 9.25 -19.82 -11.45
C ALA A 447 8.39 -20.77 -12.29
N THR A 448 7.35 -20.24 -12.93
CA THR A 448 6.39 -20.99 -13.74
C THR A 448 6.74 -21.01 -15.23
N GLY A 449 7.85 -20.35 -15.62
CA GLY A 449 8.33 -20.30 -17.00
C GLY A 449 7.59 -19.29 -17.87
N HIS A 450 6.78 -18.40 -17.29
CA HIS A 450 6.10 -17.33 -18.00
C HIS A 450 7.03 -16.14 -18.17
N ALA A 451 7.17 -15.66 -19.41
CA ALA A 451 7.71 -14.32 -19.63
C ALA A 451 6.77 -13.28 -19.00
N TYR A 452 7.32 -12.25 -18.38
CA TYR A 452 6.53 -11.25 -17.66
C TYR A 452 5.53 -10.53 -18.57
N ASP A 453 5.89 -10.33 -19.85
CA ASP A 453 5.08 -9.70 -20.88
C ASP A 453 4.29 -10.69 -21.77
N SER A 454 4.12 -11.93 -21.32
CA SER A 454 3.31 -12.95 -22.02
C SER A 454 1.82 -12.86 -21.70
N ASP A 455 0.98 -13.40 -22.58
CA ASP A 455 -0.46 -13.54 -22.32
C ASP A 455 -0.74 -14.45 -21.12
N GLY A 456 0.01 -15.56 -20.96
CA GLY A 456 -0.12 -16.44 -19.79
C GLY A 456 0.27 -15.72 -18.49
N GLY A 457 1.32 -14.91 -18.52
CA GLY A 457 1.73 -14.08 -17.38
C GLY A 457 0.66 -13.06 -16.99
N ARG A 458 0.05 -12.38 -17.96
CA ARG A 458 -1.09 -11.47 -17.73
C ARG A 458 -2.33 -12.21 -17.24
N GLY A 459 -2.64 -13.38 -17.81
CA GLY A 459 -3.76 -14.23 -17.44
C GLY A 459 -3.69 -14.66 -15.98
N LEU A 460 -2.54 -15.21 -15.55
CA LEU A 460 -2.31 -15.61 -14.16
C LEU A 460 -2.35 -14.41 -13.20
N ALA A 461 -1.71 -13.29 -13.55
CA ALA A 461 -1.74 -12.08 -12.73
C ALA A 461 -3.18 -11.57 -12.52
N GLY A 462 -3.98 -11.54 -13.59
CA GLY A 462 -5.40 -11.22 -13.56
C GLY A 462 -6.20 -12.18 -12.68
N ALA A 463 -5.96 -13.49 -12.82
CA ALA A 463 -6.68 -14.52 -12.07
C ALA A 463 -6.42 -14.41 -10.56
N VAL A 464 -5.15 -14.26 -10.15
CA VAL A 464 -4.75 -14.10 -8.75
C VAL A 464 -5.33 -12.81 -8.16
N THR A 465 -5.27 -11.70 -8.90
CA THR A 465 -5.84 -10.42 -8.48
C THR A 465 -7.35 -10.53 -8.29
N SER A 466 -8.06 -11.11 -9.27
CA SER A 466 -9.50 -11.29 -9.20
C SER A 466 -9.92 -12.19 -8.04
N LEU A 467 -9.22 -13.31 -7.83
CA LEU A 467 -9.45 -14.20 -6.70
C LEU A 467 -9.29 -13.47 -5.37
N MET A 468 -8.17 -12.75 -5.19
CA MET A 468 -7.90 -12.00 -3.97
C MET A 468 -9.01 -10.99 -3.68
N THR A 469 -9.38 -10.16 -4.67
CA THR A 469 -10.39 -9.11 -4.52
C THR A 469 -11.78 -9.70 -4.28
N GLY A 470 -12.18 -10.72 -5.02
CA GLY A 470 -13.47 -11.38 -4.86
C GLY A 470 -13.61 -12.03 -3.48
N VAL A 471 -12.55 -12.70 -3.00
CA VAL A 471 -12.50 -13.30 -1.66
C VAL A 471 -12.53 -12.23 -0.56
N ALA A 472 -11.78 -11.14 -0.74
CA ALA A 472 -11.75 -10.05 0.23
C ALA A 472 -13.12 -9.38 0.40
N TYR A 473 -13.80 -9.05 -0.72
CA TYR A 473 -15.15 -8.50 -0.67
C TYR A 473 -16.19 -9.52 -0.21
N LYS A 474 -16.04 -10.80 -0.53
CA LYS A 474 -16.87 -11.87 0.04
C LYS A 474 -16.77 -11.89 1.56
N ARG A 475 -15.55 -11.91 2.11
CA ARG A 475 -15.34 -11.89 3.57
C ARG A 475 -15.85 -10.59 4.18
N SER A 476 -15.69 -9.46 3.51
CA SER A 476 -16.27 -8.18 3.92
C SER A 476 -17.81 -8.22 4.00
N ALA A 477 -18.47 -8.90 3.05
CA ALA A 477 -19.93 -9.11 3.11
C ALA A 477 -20.36 -10.04 4.26
N GLN A 478 -19.57 -11.09 4.54
CA GLN A 478 -19.80 -11.95 5.70
C GLN A 478 -19.63 -11.18 7.01
N LEU A 479 -18.57 -10.36 7.12
CA LEU A 479 -18.34 -9.47 8.26
C LEU A 479 -19.51 -8.49 8.45
N ALA A 480 -20.07 -7.95 7.37
CA ALA A 480 -21.23 -7.07 7.46
C ALA A 480 -22.44 -7.76 8.11
N GLY A 481 -22.60 -9.07 7.88
CA GLY A 481 -23.65 -9.87 8.53
C GLY A 481 -23.43 -10.10 10.03
N VAL A 482 -22.19 -10.01 10.51
CA VAL A 482 -21.81 -10.24 11.92
C VAL A 482 -21.70 -8.92 12.69
N VAL A 483 -20.86 -8.00 12.20
CA VAL A 483 -20.51 -6.73 12.88
C VAL A 483 -21.12 -5.49 12.21
N GLY A 484 -21.98 -5.68 11.22
CA GLY A 484 -22.68 -4.61 10.48
C GLY A 484 -21.86 -4.07 9.29
N ALA A 485 -22.54 -3.62 8.24
CA ALA A 485 -21.90 -2.91 7.12
C ALA A 485 -21.16 -1.63 7.58
N TYR A 486 -20.26 -1.07 6.76
CA TYR A 486 -19.65 0.23 7.10
C TYR A 486 -20.72 1.33 7.18
N ASN A 487 -20.51 2.34 8.04
CA ASN A 487 -21.53 3.35 8.34
C ASN A 487 -21.99 4.12 7.09
N GLY A 488 -21.07 4.38 6.16
CA GLY A 488 -21.37 5.03 4.88
C GLY A 488 -22.09 4.15 3.85
N TYR A 489 -22.34 2.86 4.12
CA TYR A 489 -22.81 1.91 3.12
C TYR A 489 -24.22 2.23 2.62
N ALA A 490 -25.16 2.53 3.52
CA ALA A 490 -26.55 2.76 3.13
C ALA A 490 -26.70 3.90 2.09
N ARG A 491 -25.89 4.96 2.24
CA ARG A 491 -25.83 6.08 1.27
C ARG A 491 -25.25 5.67 -0.08
N ASN A 492 -24.37 4.67 -0.11
CA ASN A 492 -23.60 4.27 -1.29
C ASN A 492 -23.95 2.87 -1.79
N ALA A 493 -25.06 2.28 -1.34
CA ALA A 493 -25.36 0.87 -1.60
C ALA A 493 -25.43 0.57 -3.10
N GLU A 494 -26.03 1.47 -3.88
CA GLU A 494 -26.11 1.34 -5.34
C GLU A 494 -24.72 1.45 -6.00
N GLY A 495 -23.93 2.46 -5.64
CA GLY A 495 -22.58 2.66 -6.17
C GLY A 495 -21.64 1.49 -5.84
N HIS A 496 -21.67 1.01 -4.59
CA HIS A 496 -20.87 -0.12 -4.16
C HIS A 496 -21.29 -1.40 -4.90
N THR A 497 -22.59 -1.71 -4.96
CA THR A 497 -23.11 -2.89 -5.66
C THR A 497 -22.78 -2.85 -7.15
N ARG A 498 -22.87 -1.68 -7.79
CA ARG A 498 -22.48 -1.47 -9.19
C ARG A 498 -21.02 -1.87 -9.42
N VAL A 499 -20.10 -1.40 -8.58
CA VAL A 499 -18.66 -1.73 -8.70
C VAL A 499 -18.43 -3.23 -8.47
N MET A 500 -19.10 -3.86 -7.51
CA MET A 500 -18.98 -5.31 -7.29
C MET A 500 -19.44 -6.12 -8.51
N ARG A 501 -20.57 -5.74 -9.10
CA ARG A 501 -21.07 -6.38 -10.34
C ARG A 501 -20.12 -6.18 -11.51
N ARG A 502 -19.46 -5.03 -11.62
CA ARG A 502 -18.45 -4.78 -12.65
C ARG A 502 -17.22 -5.65 -12.50
N HIS A 503 -16.70 -5.82 -11.29
CA HIS A 503 -15.59 -6.76 -11.08
C HIS A 503 -16.00 -8.20 -11.41
N ALA A 504 -17.19 -8.63 -10.99
CA ALA A 504 -17.71 -9.95 -11.32
C ALA A 504 -17.89 -10.16 -12.83
N ALA A 505 -18.37 -9.14 -13.55
CA ALA A 505 -18.50 -9.16 -15.01
C ALA A 505 -17.12 -9.22 -15.69
N ALA A 506 -16.17 -8.39 -15.27
CA ALA A 506 -14.79 -8.41 -15.79
C ALA A 506 -14.11 -9.77 -15.56
N ASN A 507 -14.38 -10.43 -14.42
CA ASN A 507 -13.92 -11.79 -14.17
C ASN A 507 -14.58 -12.82 -15.11
N ALA A 508 -15.86 -12.67 -15.42
CA ALA A 508 -16.57 -13.57 -16.33
C ALA A 508 -16.10 -13.43 -17.79
N ASP A 509 -15.74 -12.21 -18.19
CA ASP A 509 -15.25 -11.88 -19.53
C ASP A 509 -13.75 -12.18 -19.71
N ALA A 510 -13.02 -12.44 -18.61
CA ALA A 510 -11.59 -12.71 -18.65
C ALA A 510 -11.27 -14.00 -19.42
N GLN A 511 -10.27 -13.91 -20.31
CA GLN A 511 -9.79 -15.05 -21.07
C GLN A 511 -8.91 -15.95 -20.19
N ARG A 512 -9.20 -17.26 -20.20
CA ARG A 512 -8.34 -18.29 -19.62
C ARG A 512 -7.27 -18.65 -20.63
N VAL A 513 -6.01 -18.61 -20.21
CA VAL A 513 -4.87 -18.74 -21.14
C VAL A 513 -4.23 -20.12 -21.06
N ASP A 514 -4.09 -20.69 -19.86
CA ASP A 514 -3.39 -21.94 -19.65
C ASP A 514 -3.94 -22.77 -18.46
N GLU A 515 -3.27 -23.87 -18.15
CA GLU A 515 -3.68 -24.79 -17.07
C GLU A 515 -3.41 -24.23 -15.67
N LEU A 516 -2.52 -23.25 -15.54
CA LEU A 516 -2.14 -22.65 -14.27
C LEU A 516 -3.14 -21.57 -13.84
N ASP A 517 -3.63 -20.75 -14.77
CA ASP A 517 -4.58 -19.68 -14.49
C ASP A 517 -6.04 -20.16 -14.39
N THR A 518 -6.42 -21.19 -15.16
CA THR A 518 -7.80 -21.68 -15.24
C THR A 518 -8.41 -22.03 -13.88
N PRO A 519 -7.79 -22.84 -13.00
CA PRO A 519 -8.35 -23.16 -11.69
C PRO A 519 -8.48 -21.94 -10.77
N VAL A 520 -7.60 -20.94 -10.95
CA VAL A 520 -7.61 -19.69 -10.18
C VAL A 520 -8.80 -18.82 -10.61
N TRP A 521 -9.04 -18.70 -11.92
CA TRP A 521 -10.23 -18.02 -12.46
C TRP A 521 -11.54 -18.66 -11.99
N GLU A 522 -11.60 -19.98 -11.90
CA GLU A 522 -12.78 -20.69 -11.40
C GLU A 522 -13.02 -20.44 -9.92
N ALA A 523 -11.96 -20.39 -9.11
CA ALA A 523 -12.05 -19.98 -7.72
C ALA A 523 -12.50 -18.52 -7.58
N ALA A 524 -11.99 -17.63 -8.44
CA ALA A 524 -12.38 -16.22 -8.46
C ALA A 524 -13.86 -16.06 -8.83
N ALA A 525 -14.35 -16.79 -9.84
CA ALA A 525 -15.75 -16.78 -10.25
C ALA A 525 -16.68 -17.19 -9.09
N ARG A 526 -16.34 -18.26 -8.36
CA ARG A 526 -17.09 -18.67 -7.15
C ARG A 526 -17.07 -17.60 -6.07
N ALA A 527 -15.91 -17.00 -5.81
CA ALA A 527 -15.77 -15.95 -4.81
C ALA A 527 -16.63 -14.71 -5.15
N TRP A 528 -16.69 -14.30 -6.42
CA TRP A 528 -17.54 -13.19 -6.87
C TRP A 528 -19.03 -13.50 -6.79
N GLN A 529 -19.44 -14.73 -7.13
CA GLN A 529 -20.83 -15.18 -6.96
C GLN A 529 -21.25 -15.14 -5.48
N GLU A 530 -20.42 -15.68 -4.60
CA GLU A 530 -20.66 -15.65 -3.15
C GLU A 530 -20.69 -14.22 -2.61
N CYS A 531 -19.72 -13.39 -3.03
CA CYS A 531 -19.64 -11.96 -2.69
C CYS A 531 -20.94 -11.22 -2.99
N LEU A 532 -21.45 -11.32 -4.22
CA LEU A 532 -22.71 -10.68 -4.62
C LEU A 532 -23.90 -11.27 -3.83
N SER A 533 -23.98 -12.59 -3.72
CA SER A 533 -25.11 -13.23 -3.03
C SER A 533 -25.23 -12.85 -1.54
N ILE A 534 -24.10 -12.64 -0.86
CA ILE A 534 -24.07 -12.25 0.55
C ILE A 534 -24.22 -10.74 0.67
N GLY A 535 -23.45 -9.98 -0.12
CA GLY A 535 -23.37 -8.53 -0.03
C GLY A 535 -24.65 -7.82 -0.43
N GLU A 536 -25.39 -8.30 -1.44
CA GLU A 536 -26.70 -7.72 -1.78
C GLU A 536 -27.73 -7.89 -0.64
N ARG A 537 -27.56 -8.89 0.23
CA ARG A 537 -28.45 -9.14 1.38
C ARG A 537 -27.99 -8.45 2.66
N LYS A 538 -26.68 -8.43 2.92
CA LYS A 538 -26.10 -8.01 4.21
C LYS A 538 -25.32 -6.68 4.13
N GLY A 539 -25.04 -6.20 2.93
CA GLY A 539 -24.08 -5.12 2.68
C GLY A 539 -22.64 -5.58 2.76
N TRP A 540 -21.71 -4.61 2.74
CA TRP A 540 -20.27 -4.85 2.89
C TRP A 540 -19.71 -4.09 4.08
N ARG A 541 -18.70 -4.68 4.74
CA ARG A 541 -18.05 -4.11 5.92
C ARG A 541 -17.02 -3.04 5.57
N ASN A 542 -16.51 -3.02 4.35
CA ASN A 542 -15.38 -2.18 3.93
C ASN A 542 -15.71 -1.53 2.58
N ALA A 543 -15.50 -0.23 2.46
CA ALA A 543 -15.69 0.49 1.20
C ALA A 543 -14.66 0.10 0.14
N GLN A 544 -13.44 -0.21 0.57
CA GLN A 544 -12.32 -0.68 -0.27
C GLN A 544 -11.59 -1.80 0.48
N VAL A 545 -11.19 -2.86 -0.23
CA VAL A 545 -10.52 -4.03 0.39
C VAL A 545 -9.16 -4.37 -0.18
N THR A 546 -8.89 -4.08 -1.46
CA THR A 546 -7.64 -4.47 -2.13
C THR A 546 -7.04 -3.33 -2.92
N LEU A 547 -5.70 -3.34 -2.98
CA LEU A 547 -4.86 -2.53 -3.86
C LEU A 547 -3.46 -3.18 -3.89
N LEU A 548 -2.63 -2.81 -4.86
CA LEU A 548 -1.29 -3.37 -5.02
C LEU A 548 -0.24 -2.32 -4.66
N ALA A 549 0.20 -2.34 -3.40
CA ALA A 549 1.19 -1.40 -2.88
C ALA A 549 2.63 -1.84 -3.16
N PRO A 550 3.59 -0.90 -3.25
CA PRO A 550 5.00 -1.23 -3.21
C PRO A 550 5.39 -1.91 -1.88
N THR A 551 6.04 -3.07 -1.95
CA THR A 551 6.42 -3.86 -0.76
C THR A 551 7.89 -3.69 -0.38
N GLY A 552 8.39 -2.46 -0.37
CA GLY A 552 9.84 -2.19 -0.31
C GLY A 552 10.57 -2.63 0.98
N THR A 553 9.91 -2.58 2.15
CA THR A 553 10.48 -3.07 3.43
C THR A 553 9.78 -4.34 3.91
N SER A 554 8.45 -4.39 3.81
CA SER A 554 7.66 -5.58 4.17
C SER A 554 8.01 -6.78 3.28
N GLY A 555 8.22 -6.57 1.98
CA GLY A 555 8.66 -7.62 1.06
C GLY A 555 10.01 -8.20 1.45
N LEU A 556 10.99 -7.35 1.81
CA LEU A 556 12.29 -7.83 2.27
C LEU A 556 12.20 -8.60 3.59
N ALA A 557 11.27 -8.21 4.48
CA ALA A 557 11.00 -8.96 5.69
C ALA A 557 10.26 -10.29 5.42
N MET A 558 9.62 -10.44 4.25
CA MET A 558 8.98 -11.68 3.78
C MET A 558 9.91 -12.54 2.89
N ASP A 559 11.17 -12.13 2.70
CA ASP A 559 12.13 -12.79 1.83
C ASP A 559 11.64 -12.93 0.37
N VAL A 560 11.05 -11.86 -0.18
CA VAL A 560 10.58 -11.87 -1.58
C VAL A 560 11.71 -11.58 -2.55
N ASP A 561 11.71 -12.26 -3.70
CA ASP A 561 12.65 -12.04 -4.81
C ASP A 561 12.23 -10.84 -5.67
N THR A 562 10.93 -10.55 -5.75
CA THR A 562 10.38 -9.40 -6.49
C THR A 562 9.36 -8.66 -5.65
N THR A 563 9.41 -7.32 -5.68
CA THR A 563 8.58 -6.47 -4.80
C THR A 563 7.23 -6.16 -5.44
N GLY A 564 6.14 -6.36 -4.71
CA GLY A 564 4.79 -6.08 -5.19
C GLY A 564 4.48 -6.84 -6.48
N ILE A 565 4.00 -6.11 -7.48
CA ILE A 565 3.79 -6.63 -8.83
C ILE A 565 5.03 -6.58 -9.71
N GLU A 566 6.08 -5.84 -9.32
CA GLU A 566 7.19 -5.49 -10.22
C GLU A 566 7.94 -6.71 -10.75
N PRO A 567 8.48 -6.66 -11.99
CA PRO A 567 9.44 -7.64 -12.46
C PRO A 567 10.74 -7.56 -11.64
N ALA A 568 11.59 -8.58 -11.78
CA ALA A 568 12.93 -8.53 -11.21
C ALA A 568 13.73 -7.37 -11.83
N LEU A 569 14.15 -6.41 -11.01
CA LEU A 569 15.01 -5.29 -11.46
C LEU A 569 16.39 -5.78 -11.93
N GLY A 570 16.88 -6.85 -11.31
CA GLY A 570 18.12 -7.53 -11.65
C GLY A 570 18.20 -8.88 -10.94
N LEU A 571 19.07 -9.78 -11.41
CA LEU A 571 19.28 -11.10 -10.79
C LEU A 571 20.11 -11.00 -9.50
N ILE A 572 20.95 -9.96 -9.41
CA ILE A 572 21.59 -9.52 -8.18
C ILE A 572 21.29 -8.03 -8.00
N THR A 573 20.87 -7.67 -6.79
CA THR A 573 20.64 -6.28 -6.44
C THR A 573 21.39 -5.91 -5.16
N PHE A 574 21.96 -4.71 -5.16
CA PHE A 574 22.61 -4.13 -3.99
C PHE A 574 21.73 -2.99 -3.47
N LYS A 575 21.13 -3.18 -2.30
CA LYS A 575 20.31 -2.15 -1.65
C LYS A 575 21.17 -1.34 -0.71
N LYS A 576 21.30 -0.04 -1.00
CA LYS A 576 21.83 0.93 -0.03
C LYS A 576 20.76 1.20 1.03
N LEU A 577 21.11 0.99 2.29
CA LEU A 577 20.24 1.27 3.43
C LEU A 577 20.40 2.74 3.87
N VAL A 578 19.30 3.35 4.26
CA VAL A 578 19.31 4.68 4.87
C VAL A 578 20.05 4.58 6.22
N GLY A 579 21.27 5.14 6.26
CA GLY A 579 22.24 4.93 7.35
C GLY A 579 23.63 4.47 6.89
N GLY A 580 23.82 4.20 5.59
CA GLY A 580 25.14 3.95 4.99
C GLY A 580 25.50 2.48 4.77
N GLY A 581 24.67 1.53 5.19
CA GLY A 581 24.91 0.10 4.96
C GLY A 581 24.52 -0.35 3.55
N SER A 582 24.99 -1.52 3.13
CA SER A 582 24.54 -2.19 1.90
C SER A 582 24.14 -3.63 2.15
N MET A 583 23.11 -4.11 1.47
CA MET A 583 22.69 -5.51 1.47
C MET A 583 22.69 -6.05 0.04
N GLN A 584 23.18 -7.27 -0.14
CA GLN A 584 23.11 -8.00 -1.41
C GLN A 584 21.92 -8.94 -1.38
N PHE A 585 21.15 -8.95 -2.48
CA PHE A 585 20.05 -9.87 -2.72
C PHE A 585 20.33 -10.60 -4.02
N VAL A 586 20.37 -11.93 -3.95
CA VAL A 586 20.47 -12.82 -5.11
C VAL A 586 19.09 -13.41 -5.32
N ASN A 587 18.60 -13.36 -6.56
CA ASN A 587 17.28 -13.88 -6.90
C ASN A 587 17.26 -15.42 -6.77
N GLY A 588 16.55 -15.93 -5.76
CA GLY A 588 16.45 -17.36 -5.46
C GLY A 588 15.55 -18.14 -6.41
N THR A 589 14.82 -17.45 -7.30
CA THR A 589 13.88 -18.07 -8.25
C THR A 589 14.56 -18.56 -9.53
N VAL A 590 15.73 -18.03 -9.89
CA VAL A 590 16.46 -18.40 -11.12
C VAL A 590 16.66 -19.92 -11.29
N PRO A 591 17.10 -20.69 -10.27
CA PRO A 591 17.28 -22.14 -10.44
C PRO A 591 15.97 -22.86 -10.79
N ARG A 592 14.84 -22.43 -10.18
CA ARG A 592 13.51 -23.01 -10.44
C ARG A 592 13.07 -22.73 -11.86
N ALA A 593 13.30 -21.51 -12.34
CA ALA A 593 12.98 -21.11 -13.70
C ALA A 593 13.77 -21.93 -14.74
N LEU A 594 15.08 -22.11 -14.53
CA LEU A 594 15.92 -22.90 -15.43
C LEU A 594 15.48 -24.38 -15.46
N CYS A 595 15.16 -24.96 -14.30
CA CYS A 595 14.58 -26.30 -14.23
C CYS A 595 13.29 -26.39 -15.05
N LYS A 596 12.39 -25.42 -14.89
CA LYS A 596 11.13 -25.35 -15.66
C LYS A 596 11.34 -25.22 -17.17
N LEU A 597 12.41 -24.55 -17.59
CA LEU A 597 12.81 -24.41 -18.99
C LEU A 597 13.53 -25.65 -19.55
N GLY A 598 13.76 -26.69 -18.74
CA GLY A 598 14.34 -27.97 -19.17
C GLY A 598 15.87 -28.00 -19.18
N TYR A 599 16.53 -27.06 -18.50
CA TYR A 599 17.99 -27.08 -18.33
C TYR A 599 18.41 -28.28 -17.46
N GLN A 600 19.57 -28.87 -17.78
CA GLN A 600 20.15 -29.94 -16.97
C GLN A 600 20.74 -29.39 -15.69
N GLN A 601 20.81 -30.22 -14.64
CA GLN A 601 21.26 -29.81 -13.31
C GLN A 601 22.66 -29.16 -13.33
N GLU A 602 23.59 -29.70 -14.11
CA GLU A 602 24.95 -29.15 -14.24
C GLU A 602 24.95 -27.76 -14.90
N GLN A 603 24.02 -27.51 -15.82
CA GLN A 603 23.87 -26.20 -16.47
C GLN A 603 23.26 -25.19 -15.48
N ILE A 604 22.29 -25.63 -14.69
CA ILE A 604 21.67 -24.79 -13.64
C ILE A 604 22.75 -24.36 -12.65
N GLU A 605 23.55 -25.30 -12.13
CA GLU A 605 24.64 -25.02 -11.21
C GLU A 605 25.66 -24.04 -11.79
N ALA A 606 26.11 -24.26 -13.03
CA ALA A 606 27.05 -23.37 -13.71
C ALA A 606 26.50 -21.95 -13.92
N ILE A 607 25.21 -21.81 -14.25
CA ILE A 607 24.57 -20.49 -14.43
C ILE A 607 24.44 -19.79 -13.08
N VAL A 608 24.03 -20.50 -12.03
CA VAL A 608 23.88 -19.94 -10.68
C VAL A 608 25.23 -19.50 -10.13
N GLU A 609 26.30 -20.27 -10.34
CA GLU A 609 27.67 -19.91 -9.98
C GLU A 609 28.18 -18.70 -10.78
N HIS A 610 27.79 -18.55 -12.06
CA HIS A 610 28.15 -17.37 -12.84
C HIS A 610 27.44 -16.09 -12.36
N ILE A 611 26.22 -16.24 -11.82
CA ILE A 611 25.46 -15.12 -11.28
C ILE A 611 26.05 -14.66 -9.94
N ALA A 612 26.22 -15.59 -9.00
CA ALA A 612 26.63 -15.33 -7.60
C ALA A 612 28.02 -14.68 -7.49
#